data_AF-A0A920BJQ3-F1
#
_entry.id   AF-A0A920BJQ3-F1
#
_cell.length_a   1.000
_cell.length_b   1.000
_cell.length_c   1.000
_cell.angle_alpha   90.00
_cell.angle_beta   90.00
_cell.angle_gamma   90.00
#
_symmetry.space_group_name_H-M   'P 1'
#
loop_
_entity.id
_entity.type
_entity.pdbx_description
1 polymer ?
#
loop_
_entity_poly.entity_id
_entity_poly.type
_entity_poly.pdbx_seq_one_letter_code
_entity_poly.pdbx_strand_id
1 'polypeptide(L)'
;MHNYDLGGSRYIKDGTILPDSILQEWRNLDALYLGAVGTPDVPPGVIERGLLLKMRFELDLYINLRPFVKEATEDSDAHNFTVIAKTQKGLTLGRAVF
;
A
#
# COMPACT_ATOMS: atom_id res chain seq x y z
N MET A 1 -9.78 -1.44 -18.48
CA MET A 1 -8.80 -1.30 -17.38
C MET A 1 -8.49 0.18 -17.25
N HIS A 2 -8.88 0.80 -16.14
CA HIS A 2 -8.63 2.22 -15.87
C HIS A 2 -7.23 2.36 -15.25
N ASN A 3 -6.41 3.27 -15.78
CA ASN A 3 -5.05 3.51 -15.28
C ASN A 3 -5.00 4.84 -14.53
N TYR A 4 -4.43 4.82 -13.33
CA TYR A 4 -4.24 6.01 -12.50
C TYR A 4 -2.75 6.38 -12.47
N ASP A 5 -2.43 7.60 -12.90
CA ASP A 5 -1.08 8.15 -12.86
C ASP A 5 -0.81 8.73 -11.46
N LEU A 6 -0.37 7.87 -10.54
CA LEU A 6 -0.07 8.19 -9.14
C LEU A 6 1.28 7.61 -8.71
N GLY A 7 1.81 8.11 -7.61
CA GLY A 7 3.08 7.67 -7.02
C GLY A 7 4.19 8.71 -7.20
N GLY A 8 5.43 8.29 -6.92
CA GLY A 8 6.59 9.17 -6.88
C GLY A 8 6.83 9.95 -8.17
N SER A 9 6.71 9.29 -9.33
CA SER A 9 6.89 9.94 -10.63
C SER A 9 5.88 11.07 -10.87
N ARG A 10 4.61 10.86 -10.48
CA ARG A 10 3.58 11.90 -10.58
C ARG A 10 3.88 13.05 -9.63
N TYR A 11 4.24 12.74 -8.39
CA TYR A 11 4.59 13.73 -7.39
C TYR A 11 5.77 14.62 -7.83
N ILE A 12 6.81 14.04 -8.42
CA ILE A 12 7.96 14.81 -8.94
C ILE A 12 7.51 15.75 -10.07
N LYS A 13 6.57 15.32 -10.91
CA LYS A 13 6.10 16.09 -12.06
C LYS A 13 5.27 17.31 -11.66
N ASP A 14 4.33 17.17 -10.72
CA ASP A 14 3.37 18.24 -10.40
C ASP A 14 2.94 18.33 -8.92
N GLY A 15 3.58 17.57 -8.03
CA GLY A 15 3.28 17.55 -6.59
C GLY A 15 2.02 16.76 -6.21
N THR A 16 1.32 16.16 -7.18
CA THR A 16 0.10 15.39 -6.89
C THR A 16 0.43 14.07 -6.19
N ILE A 17 -0.28 13.76 -5.09
CA ILE A 17 -0.13 12.50 -4.35
C ILE A 17 -1.35 11.60 -4.53
N LEU A 18 -2.48 11.97 -3.92
CA LEU A 18 -3.77 11.26 -4.02
C LEU A 18 -4.92 12.27 -3.88
N PRO A 19 -5.47 12.75 -5.02
CA PRO A 19 -6.65 13.59 -5.05
C PRO A 19 -7.87 12.90 -4.45
N ASP A 20 -8.72 13.65 -3.76
CA ASP A 20 -9.95 13.10 -3.17
C ASP A 20 -10.96 12.65 -4.24
N SER A 21 -10.94 13.26 -5.42
CA SER A 21 -11.80 12.84 -6.54
C SER A 21 -11.50 11.40 -6.98
N ILE A 22 -10.22 11.04 -7.08
CA ILE A 22 -9.78 9.68 -7.42
C ILE A 22 -10.19 8.70 -6.30
N LEU A 23 -10.06 9.13 -5.04
CA LEU A 23 -10.48 8.31 -3.91
C LEU A 23 -11.99 8.01 -3.93
N GLN A 24 -12.82 9.00 -4.28
CA GLN A 24 -14.26 8.81 -4.46
C GLN A 24 -14.58 7.88 -5.64
N GLU A 25 -13.82 7.98 -6.73
CA GLU A 25 -13.93 7.07 -7.86
C GLU A 25 -13.63 5.62 -7.44
N TRP A 26 -12.53 5.41 -6.70
CA TRP A 26 -12.10 4.09 -6.23
C TRP A 26 -13.12 3.37 -5.35
N ARG A 27 -13.99 4.09 -4.63
CA ARG A 27 -15.07 3.48 -3.84
C ARG A 27 -16.09 2.72 -4.69
N ASN A 28 -16.15 2.99 -5.99
CA ASN A 28 -17.07 2.35 -6.92
C ASN A 28 -16.41 1.23 -7.75
N LEU A 29 -15.14 0.92 -7.48
CA LEU A 29 -14.42 -0.17 -8.14
C LEU A 29 -14.51 -1.45 -7.32
N ASP A 30 -14.55 -2.59 -8.00
CA ASP A 30 -14.53 -3.91 -7.35
C ASP A 30 -13.17 -4.22 -6.71
N ALA A 31 -12.08 -3.75 -7.34
CA ALA A 31 -10.72 -3.99 -6.88
C ALA A 31 -9.74 -2.96 -7.42
N LEU A 32 -8.62 -2.80 -6.69
CA LEU A 32 -7.46 -2.03 -7.12
C LEU A 32 -6.27 -2.97 -7.33
N TYR A 33 -5.63 -2.89 -8.50
CA TYR A 33 -4.37 -3.54 -8.75
C TYR A 33 -3.24 -2.51 -8.65
N LEU A 34 -2.37 -2.67 -7.66
CA LEU A 34 -1.34 -1.69 -7.31
C LEU A 34 0.06 -2.30 -7.49
N GLY A 35 0.92 -1.62 -8.24
CA GLY A 35 2.35 -1.92 -8.36
C GLY A 35 3.19 -1.27 -7.25
N ALA A 36 4.44 -0.93 -7.57
CA ALA A 36 5.30 -0.13 -6.69
C ALA A 36 5.14 1.37 -7.00
N VAL A 37 5.10 2.21 -5.96
CA VAL A 37 4.78 3.66 -6.10
C VAL A 37 5.83 4.59 -5.49
N GLY A 38 6.87 4.07 -4.84
CA GLY A 38 7.94 4.86 -4.22
C GLY A 38 9.14 5.10 -5.15
N THR A 39 9.89 6.17 -4.91
CA THR A 39 11.16 6.49 -5.59
C THR A 39 12.11 7.22 -4.63
N PRO A 40 13.44 7.06 -4.73
CA PRO A 40 14.41 7.70 -3.84
C PRO A 40 14.39 9.23 -3.85
N ASP A 41 13.96 9.84 -4.96
CA ASP A 41 13.96 11.31 -5.13
C ASP A 41 12.80 12.00 -4.38
N VAL A 42 11.87 11.23 -3.80
CA VAL A 42 10.74 11.77 -3.04
C VAL A 42 11.04 11.65 -1.54
N PRO A 43 10.86 12.72 -0.75
CA PRO A 43 11.12 12.68 0.68
C PRO A 43 10.36 11.54 1.39
N PRO A 44 11.00 10.86 2.36
CA PRO A 44 10.39 9.74 3.09
C PRO A 44 9.05 10.11 3.73
N GLY A 45 8.08 9.21 3.56
CA GLY A 45 6.76 9.32 4.16
C GLY A 45 5.76 10.17 3.37
N VAL A 46 6.16 10.83 2.27
CA VAL A 46 5.22 11.58 1.42
C VAL A 46 4.27 10.62 0.72
N ILE A 47 4.80 9.61 0.02
CA ILE A 47 3.99 8.62 -0.70
C ILE A 47 3.36 7.64 0.28
N GLU A 48 4.10 7.21 1.29
CA GLU A 48 3.65 6.20 2.23
C GLU A 48 2.49 6.70 3.08
N ARG A 49 2.52 7.97 3.54
CA ARG A 49 1.40 8.55 4.29
C ARG A 49 0.30 9.06 3.36
N GLY A 50 0.66 9.84 2.34
CA GLY A 50 -0.30 10.56 1.50
C GLY A 50 -1.03 9.69 0.48
N LEU A 51 -0.45 8.57 0.07
CA LEU A 51 -1.08 7.62 -0.87
C LEU A 51 -1.41 6.31 -0.15
N LEU A 52 -0.42 5.56 0.33
CA LEU A 52 -0.61 4.17 0.79
C LEU A 52 -1.40 4.06 2.11
N LEU A 53 -1.07 4.85 3.12
CA LEU A 53 -1.83 4.84 4.38
C LEU A 53 -3.20 5.51 4.18
N LYS A 54 -3.25 6.67 3.51
CA LYS A 54 -4.52 7.36 3.20
C LYS A 54 -5.52 6.41 2.52
N MET A 55 -5.14 5.74 1.43
CA MET A 55 -6.05 4.81 0.74
C MET A 55 -6.49 3.64 1.64
N ARG A 56 -5.60 3.11 2.49
CA ARG A 56 -5.92 1.97 3.37
C ARG A 56 -6.95 2.35 4.44
N PHE A 57 -6.86 3.55 4.98
CA PHE A 57 -7.82 4.05 5.96
C PHE A 57 -9.14 4.40 5.28
N GLU A 58 -9.08 5.16 4.20
CA GLU A 58 -10.27 5.68 3.52
C GLU A 58 -11.11 4.58 2.86
N LEU A 59 -10.49 3.60 2.23
CA LEU A 59 -11.17 2.47 1.58
C LEU A 59 -11.47 1.31 2.54
N ASP A 60 -11.29 1.51 3.84
CA ASP A 60 -11.50 0.51 4.87
C ASP A 60 -10.74 -0.83 4.64
N LEU A 61 -9.49 -0.75 4.17
CA LEU A 61 -8.63 -1.92 3.92
C LEU A 61 -7.99 -2.42 5.21
N TYR A 62 -8.81 -2.97 6.11
CA TYR A 62 -8.43 -3.35 7.48
C TYR A 62 -7.54 -4.61 7.58
N ILE A 63 -7.62 -5.51 6.59
CA ILE A 63 -6.78 -6.72 6.49
C ILE A 63 -5.59 -6.46 5.57
N ASN A 64 -4.39 -6.74 6.08
CA ASN A 64 -3.23 -6.96 5.23
C ASN A 64 -2.85 -8.45 5.27
N LEU A 65 -3.26 -9.16 4.22
CA LEU A 65 -3.01 -10.60 4.05
C LEU A 65 -1.64 -10.82 3.39
N ARG A 66 -0.81 -11.66 3.99
CA ARG A 66 0.54 -12.01 3.48
C ARG A 66 0.74 -13.53 3.51
N PRO A 67 0.39 -14.24 2.44
CA PRO A 67 0.72 -15.65 2.33
C PRO A 67 2.23 -15.83 2.19
N PHE A 68 2.77 -16.81 2.91
CA PHE A 68 4.15 -17.26 2.79
C PHE A 68 4.13 -18.76 2.50
N VAL A 69 4.57 -19.12 1.29
CA VAL A 69 4.67 -20.50 0.83
C VAL A 69 6.09 -20.74 0.37
N LYS A 70 6.75 -21.70 1.01
CA LYS A 70 8.09 -22.17 0.68
C LYS A 70 8.08 -23.69 0.71
N GLU A 71 8.45 -24.30 -0.40
CA GLU A 71 8.63 -25.75 -0.49
C GLU A 71 9.88 -26.20 0.27
N ALA A 72 9.93 -27.48 0.62
CA ALA A 72 11.10 -28.06 1.24
C ALA A 72 12.30 -28.03 0.28
N THR A 73 13.49 -27.83 0.85
CA THR A 73 14.79 -27.95 0.17
C THR A 73 15.65 -28.97 0.91
N GLU A 74 16.80 -29.35 0.36
CA GLU A 74 17.73 -30.27 1.06
C GLU A 74 18.10 -29.76 2.47
N ASP A 75 18.28 -28.45 2.62
CA ASP A 75 18.68 -27.82 3.90
C ASP A 75 17.52 -27.29 4.77
N SER A 76 16.26 -27.41 4.35
CA SER A 76 15.16 -26.81 5.12
C SER A 76 13.77 -27.35 4.83
N ASP A 77 12.94 -27.39 5.87
CA ASP A 77 11.54 -27.84 5.77
C ASP A 77 10.66 -26.88 4.98
N ALA A 78 9.54 -27.42 4.49
CA ALA A 78 8.46 -26.63 3.91
C ALA A 78 7.82 -25.71 4.95
N HIS A 79 7.45 -24.51 4.54
CA HIS A 79 6.76 -23.53 5.36
C HIS A 79 5.55 -23.01 4.59
N ASN A 80 4.35 -23.21 5.15
CA ASN A 80 3.11 -22.70 4.58
C ASN A 80 2.28 -22.07 5.69
N PHE A 81 2.30 -20.74 5.76
CA PHE A 81 1.51 -19.98 6.72
C PHE A 81 1.09 -18.64 6.13
N THR A 82 0.05 -18.03 6.71
CA THR A 82 -0.43 -16.71 6.29
C THR A 82 -0.38 -15.75 7.46
N VAL A 83 0.24 -14.59 7.27
CA VAL A 83 0.20 -13.50 8.24
C VAL A 83 -0.98 -12.60 7.92
N ILE A 84 -1.86 -12.40 8.90
CA ILE A 84 -2.96 -11.41 8.85
C ILE A 84 -2.58 -10.26 9.78
N ALA A 85 -2.16 -9.14 9.20
CA ALA A 85 -1.81 -7.95 9.95
C ALA A 85 -2.95 -6.94 9.92
N LYS A 86 -3.37 -6.46 11.10
CA LYS A 86 -4.35 -5.37 11.22
C LYS A 86 -3.70 -4.05 10.84
N THR A 87 -4.28 -3.33 9.88
CA THR A 87 -3.72 -2.06 9.36
C THR A 87 -4.20 -0.83 10.13
N GLN A 88 -5.41 -0.88 10.70
CA GLN A 88 -6.13 0.32 11.16
C GLN A 88 -6.11 0.61 12.67
N LYS A 89 -5.48 -0.23 13.50
CA LYS A 89 -5.43 0.02 14.97
C LYS A 89 -4.05 -0.34 15.52
N GLY A 90 -3.34 0.62 16.13
CA GLY A 90 -2.00 0.47 16.69
C GLY A 90 -1.12 1.73 16.54
N LEU A 91 0.19 1.60 16.81
CA LEU A 91 1.21 2.68 16.68
C LEU A 91 1.28 3.33 15.29
N THR A 92 0.72 2.69 14.26
CA THR A 92 0.61 3.18 12.88
C THR A 92 -0.22 4.46 12.75
N LEU A 93 -1.04 4.81 13.74
CA LEU A 93 -1.90 6.00 13.73
C LEU A 93 -1.20 7.31 14.17
N GLY A 94 0.03 7.26 14.66
CA GLY A 94 0.70 8.49 15.13
C GLY A 94 2.20 8.41 15.38
N ARG A 95 2.81 7.24 15.17
CA ARG A 95 4.25 7.02 15.38
C ARG A 95 4.79 5.97 14.41
N ALA A 96 4.47 6.13 13.12
CA ALA A 96 5.16 5.39 12.07
C ALA A 96 6.54 6.02 11.87
N VAL A 97 7.50 5.56 12.67
CA VAL A 97 8.92 5.71 12.35
C VAL A 97 9.17 4.79 11.16
N PHE A 98 9.49 5.39 10.01
CA PHE A 98 10.19 4.69 8.93
C PHE A 98 11.65 4.51 9.36
#